data_AF-A0A817KU47-F1
#
_entry.id   AF-A0A817KU47-F1
#
_cell.length_a   1.000
_cell.length_b   1.000
_cell.length_c   1.000
_cell.angle_alpha   90.00
_cell.angle_beta   90.00
_cell.angle_gamma   90.00
#
_symmetry.space_group_name_H-M   'P 1'
#
loop_
_entity.id
_entity.type
_entity.pdbx_description
1 polymer ?
#
loop_
_entity_poly.entity_id
_entity_poly.type
_entity_poly.pdbx_seq_one_letter_code
_entity_poly.pdbx_strand_id
1 'polypeptide(L)' 'GLTTNDDDEIRLCLNMLQKSHDDTGFMHESIDINDPMKFTRSWFAWANSLFGEFIWKLYREKKYLLDEIHIERV' A
#
# COMPACT_ATOMS: atom_id res chain seq x y z
N GLY A 1 0.75 -6.11 -10.02
CA GLY A 1 1.61 -5.35 -9.12
C GLY A 1 2.70 -6.27 -8.64
N LEU A 2 3.94 -5.78 -8.62
CA LEU A 2 5.24 -6.49 -8.40
C LEU A 2 5.36 -7.90 -9.02
N THR A 3 4.50 -8.84 -8.63
CA THR A 3 4.44 -10.24 -9.08
C THR A 3 3.23 -10.59 -9.95
N THR A 4 2.16 -9.78 -9.97
CA THR A 4 0.95 -10.01 -10.80
C THR A 4 0.81 -8.97 -11.92
N ASN A 5 0.02 -9.27 -12.96
CA ASN A 5 -0.39 -8.32 -13.99
C ASN A 5 -1.91 -8.07 -14.03
N ASP A 6 -2.67 -8.77 -13.18
CA ASP A 6 -4.11 -8.60 -13.04
C ASP A 6 -4.43 -7.27 -12.35
N ASP A 7 -5.28 -6.46 -12.98
CA ASP A 7 -5.66 -5.15 -12.47
C ASP A 7 -6.56 -5.25 -11.23
N ASP A 8 -7.40 -6.27 -11.14
CA ASP A 8 -8.31 -6.42 -10.00
C ASP A 8 -7.55 -6.86 -8.75
N GLU A 9 -6.57 -7.76 -8.90
CA GLU A 9 -5.65 -8.12 -7.81
C GLU A 9 -4.83 -6.92 -7.34
N ILE A 10 -4.36 -6.07 -8.28
CA ILE A 10 -3.64 -4.83 -7.94
C ILE A 10 -4.54 -3.89 -7.13
N ARG A 11 -5.77 -3.66 -7.57
CA ARG A 11 -6.74 -2.80 -6.87
C ARG A 11 -7.01 -3.33 -5.46
N LEU A 12 -7.20 -4.64 -5.32
CA LEU A 12 -7.42 -5.25 -4.02
C LEU A 12 -6.23 -5.01 -3.08
N CYS A 13 -5.01 -5.22 -3.56
CA CYS A 13 -3.80 -4.96 -2.79
C CYS A 13 -3.66 -3.47 -2.40
N LEU A 14 -3.89 -2.54 -3.34
CA LEU A 14 -3.82 -1.10 -3.05
C LEU A 14 -4.83 -0.69 -1.96
N ASN A 15 -6.08 -1.14 -2.09
CA ASN A 15 -7.11 -0.87 -1.10
C ASN A 15 -6.79 -1.46 0.28
N MET A 16 -6.21 -2.67 0.33
CA MET A 16 -5.78 -3.26 1.59
C MET A 16 -4.67 -2.45 2.25
N LEU A 17 -3.65 -2.05 1.49
CA LEU A 17 -2.50 -1.30 2.00
C LEU A 17 -2.88 0.12 2.46
N GLN A 18 -3.80 0.79 1.74
CA GLN A 18 -4.32 2.09 2.16
C GLN A 18 -5.13 2.00 3.46
N LYS A 19 -5.91 0.93 3.66
CA LYS A 19 -6.74 0.78 4.87
C LYS A 19 -5.97 0.28 6.10
N SER A 20 -4.75 -0.21 5.93
CA SER A 20 -4.01 -0.90 6.98
C SER A 20 -2.95 -0.03 7.67
N HIS A 21 -2.75 1.22 7.24
CA HIS A 21 -1.74 2.11 7.83
C HIS A 21 -2.23 2.95 9.01
N ASP A 22 -3.50 2.82 9.45
CA ASP A 22 -4.07 3.47 10.65
C ASP A 22 -3.73 4.98 10.77
N ASP A 23 -3.94 5.73 9.69
CA ASP A 23 -3.61 7.18 9.56
C ASP A 23 -2.13 7.57 9.85
N THR A 24 -1.23 6.61 10.03
CA THR A 24 0.19 6.89 10.28
C THR A 24 0.96 7.30 9.03
N GLY A 25 0.44 6.99 7.84
CA GLY A 25 1.12 7.22 6.57
C GLY A 25 2.36 6.34 6.34
N PHE A 26 2.60 5.35 7.20
CA PHE A 26 3.74 4.42 7.10
C PHE A 26 3.27 2.97 7.02
N MET A 27 4.10 2.13 6.40
CA MET A 27 3.90 0.69 6.35
C MET A 27 4.47 0.03 7.60
N HIS A 28 3.72 -0.90 8.18
CA HIS A 28 4.09 -1.65 9.37
C HIS A 28 4.58 -3.06 9.03
N GLU A 29 5.35 -3.69 9.91
CA GLU A 29 5.89 -5.04 9.69
C GLU A 29 4.80 -6.13 9.77
N SER A 30 3.86 -5.97 10.69
CA SER A 30 2.70 -6.86 10.85
C SER A 30 1.57 -6.06 11.48
N ILE A 31 0.34 -6.37 11.11
CA ILE A 31 -0.88 -5.69 11.56
C ILE A 31 -1.87 -6.78 11.99
N ASP A 32 -2.50 -6.62 13.15
CA ASP A 32 -3.57 -7.52 13.58
C ASP A 32 -4.80 -7.34 12.66
N ILE A 33 -5.30 -8.45 12.12
CA ILE A 33 -6.45 -8.45 11.19
C ILE A 33 -7.73 -7.89 11.81
N ASN A 34 -7.85 -7.94 13.14
CA ASN A 34 -9.02 -7.46 13.87
C ASN A 34 -8.81 -6.06 14.48
N ASP A 35 -7.57 -5.57 14.55
CA ASP A 35 -7.22 -4.35 15.26
C ASP A 35 -5.95 -3.69 14.66
N PRO A 36 -6.08 -2.79 13.68
CA PRO A 36 -4.94 -2.18 13.00
C PRO A 36 -4.06 -1.31 13.90
N MET A 37 -4.53 -0.91 15.09
CA MET A 37 -3.72 -0.22 16.10
C MET A 37 -2.66 -1.13 16.73
N LYS A 38 -2.77 -2.46 16.56
CA LYS A 38 -1.77 -3.43 17.00
C LYS A 38 -0.87 -3.81 15.83
N PHE A 39 0.19 -3.04 15.68
CA PHE A 39 1.23 -3.33 14.71
C PHE A 39 2.59 -3.50 15.38
N THR A 40 3.48 -4.26 14.74
CA THR A 40 4.88 -4.34 15.14
C THR A 40 5.73 -3.37 14.31
N ARG A 41 6.69 -2.71 14.98
CA ARG A 41 7.66 -1.76 14.41
C ARG A 41 7.03 -0.57 13.69
N SER A 42 6.84 0.52 14.43
CA SER A 42 6.37 1.82 13.92
C SER A 42 7.25 2.44 12.83
N TRP A 43 8.50 2.00 12.69
CA TRP A 43 9.39 2.46 11.62
C TRP A 43 10.11 1.28 10.98
N PHE A 44 9.54 0.79 9.88
CA PHE A 44 10.14 -0.26 9.06
C PHE A 44 10.48 0.26 7.66
N ALA A 45 11.66 0.88 7.54
CA ALA A 45 12.11 1.53 6.31
C ALA A 45 12.08 0.62 5.08
N TRP A 46 12.29 -0.69 5.23
CA TRP A 46 12.24 -1.63 4.12
C TRP A 46 10.83 -1.78 3.54
N ALA A 47 9.81 -1.90 4.39
CA ALA A 47 8.41 -1.97 3.97
C ALA A 47 7.98 -0.67 3.26
N ASN A 48 8.42 0.48 3.76
CA ASN A 48 8.16 1.78 3.12
C ASN A 48 8.79 1.87 1.72
N SER A 49 10.04 1.41 1.56
CA SER A 49 10.71 1.41 0.25
C SER A 49 10.03 0.49 -0.76
N LEU A 50 9.61 -0.71 -0.34
CA LEU A 50 8.87 -1.64 -1.21
C LEU A 50 7.51 -1.07 -1.64
N PHE A 51 6.81 -0.41 -0.73
CA PHE A 51 5.58 0.30 -1.07
C PHE A 51 5.84 1.43 -2.07
N GLY A 52 6.89 2.22 -1.87
CA GLY A 52 7.31 3.25 -2.82
C GLY A 52 7.65 2.68 -4.20
N GLU A 53 8.37 1.55 -4.27
CA GLU A 53 8.66 0.86 -5.53
C GLU A 53 7.39 0.37 -6.23
N PHE A 54 6.45 -0.19 -5.47
CA PHE A 54 5.17 -0.64 -6.00
C PHE A 54 4.36 0.51 -6.61
N ILE A 55 4.23 1.63 -5.89
CA ILE A 55 3.53 2.83 -6.37
C ILE A 55 4.25 3.41 -7.60
N TRP A 56 5.58 3.47 -7.58
CA TRP A 56 6.37 3.96 -8.71
C TRP A 56 6.18 3.12 -9.98
N LYS A 57 6.16 1.80 -9.86
CA LYS A 57 5.89 0.90 -10.98
C LYS A 57 4.49 1.15 -11.55
N LEU A 58 3.48 1.26 -10.69
CA LEU A 58 2.12 1.54 -11.14
C LEU A 58 2.00 2.92 -11.81
N TYR A 59 2.66 3.95 -11.27
CA TYR A 59 2.67 5.27 -11.88
C TYR A 59 3.23 5.25 -13.32
N ARG A 60 4.24 4.42 -13.58
CA ARG A 60 4.86 4.29 -14.90
C ARG A 60 4.07 3.42 -15.87
N GLU A 61 3.45 2.35 -15.39
CA GLU A 61 2.91 1.29 -16.26
C GLU A 61 1.38 1.25 -16.28
N LYS A 62 0.72 1.60 -15.17
CA LYS A 62 -0.73 1.42 -14.95
C LYS A 62 -1.32 2.61 -14.18
N LYS A 63 -0.99 3.84 -14.61
CA LYS A 63 -1.35 5.07 -13.90
C LYS A 63 -2.86 5.20 -13.62
N TYR A 64 -3.71 4.71 -14.51
CA TYR A 64 -5.16 4.70 -14.35
C TYR A 64 -5.62 4.03 -13.04
N LEU A 65 -4.91 3.01 -12.55
CA LEU A 65 -5.23 2.36 -11.28
C LEU A 65 -4.99 3.25 -10.06
N LEU A 66 -4.08 4.24 -10.17
CA LEU A 66 -3.81 5.21 -9.12
C LEU A 66 -4.78 6.40 -9.17
N ASP A 67 -5.30 6.74 -10.36
CA ASP A 67 -6.26 7.84 -10.51
C ASP A 67 -7.68 7.43 -10.01
N GLU A 68 -8.01 6.14 -10.09
CA GLU A 68 -9.26 5.56 -9.59
C GLU A 68 -9.34 5.56 -8.05
N ILE A 69 -8.22 5.29 -7.39
CA ILE A 69 -8.12 5.30 -5.94
C ILE A 69 -7.77 6.73 -5.55
N HIS A 70 -8.68 7.48 -4.94
CA HIS A 70 -8.35 8.77 -4.32
C HIS A 70 -7.32 8.52 -3.21
N ILE A 71 -6.05 8.43 -3.58
CA ILE A 71 -4.94 8.57 -2.65
C ILE A 71 -5.03 10.03 -2.24
N GLU A 72 -5.63 10.27 -1.07
CA GLU A 72 -5.66 11.60 -0.47
C GLU A 72 -4.24 12.14 -0.53
N ARG A 73 -4.10 13.29 -1.18
CA ARG A 73 -2.82 13.98 -1.29
C ARG A 73 -2.32 14.17 0.14
N VAL A 74 -1.24 13.48 0.46
CA VAL A 74 -0.43 13.69 1.67
C VAL A 74 -0.13 15.18 1.82
#